data_AF-A0A4P8P7R8-F1
#
_entry.id   AF-A0A4P8P7R8-F1
#
_cell.length_a   1.000
_cell.length_b   1.000
_cell.length_c   1.000
_cell.angle_alpha   90.00
_cell.angle_beta   90.00
_cell.angle_gamma   90.00
#
_symmetry.space_group_name_H-M   'P 1'
#
loop_
_entity.id
_entity.type
_entity.pdbx_description
1 polymer ?
#
loop_
_entity_poly.entity_id
_entity_poly.type
_entity_poly.pdbx_seq_one_letter_code
_entity_poly.pdbx_strand_id
1 'polypeptide(L)'
;MEEKKKKQNPPPPPTTPLLLLLLSILFIASLSTVSSFDYADALTKSLLYFESQRSGRLPYNQRVTWRDHSGLTDGLEQGVDLVGGYYDAGDHVKFGLPMAFTVTMLSWGVIEYGDQIADAGELEHALEAIKWGTDYFIKAHTGPNVLWAEVGDGDTDHYCWQRPEDMTTSRHAYKIDEKNPGVPAGELPAAMAAASIVFRRTNPHYSHLLLHHAQQLFEFGDKYRGKYDGSVEVVKSYYASVSGYMDELLWGAMWLYKATDNDKYLNYVIDNAHSFGGIGWAITEFSWDVKYAGLQIMASKLLIEEKHKHHRHILEQYRSKAEHYLCSCLNKNNNNSNVDRTPGGLLYIRQWNNMQYVSTTAFLLTVYSDFLRSSDDHLHCHVGAVDHQEILNFAKSQVHYILGSNPMNMSYLVGYGSKYPTRVHHRGASIVSYRENKGFIGCTQGYDNWFNREDPNPNVIVGALVGGPDRVDNFMDQRDNYMQTEACTYNTAPLVGVFAKLWQLEEEQNGSKSLIASS
;
A
#
# COMPACT_ATOMS: atom_id res chain seq x y z
N MET A 1 -66.11 51.59 41.63
CA MET A 1 -65.91 52.23 40.32
C MET A 1 -64.42 52.48 40.15
N GLU A 2 -63.88 51.97 39.04
CA GLU A 2 -62.52 52.00 38.49
C GLU A 2 -61.37 52.67 39.27
N GLU A 3 -60.25 51.95 39.39
CA GLU A 3 -58.94 52.54 39.04
C GLU A 3 -57.88 51.49 38.65
N LYS A 4 -57.15 51.82 37.58
CA LYS A 4 -56.24 50.97 36.80
C LYS A 4 -54.93 50.66 37.55
N LYS A 5 -54.53 49.38 37.61
CA LYS A 5 -53.18 48.96 38.04
C LYS A 5 -52.14 49.23 36.93
N LYS A 6 -51.25 50.19 37.14
CA LYS A 6 -50.02 50.42 36.35
C LYS A 6 -48.92 49.48 36.87
N LYS A 7 -48.35 48.63 36.00
CA LYS A 7 -47.15 47.82 36.29
C LYS A 7 -45.88 48.68 36.17
N GLN A 8 -45.01 48.64 37.17
CA GLN A 8 -43.64 49.14 37.13
C GLN A 8 -42.72 48.06 36.51
N ASN A 9 -41.81 48.47 35.62
CA ASN A 9 -40.72 47.62 35.12
C ASN A 9 -39.50 47.71 36.06
N PRO A 10 -38.77 46.60 36.33
CA PRO A 10 -37.52 46.63 37.08
C PRO A 10 -36.33 47.10 36.22
N PRO A 11 -35.23 47.60 36.84
CA PRO A 11 -34.06 48.15 36.14
C PRO A 11 -33.16 47.05 35.54
N PRO A 12 -32.31 47.36 34.55
CA PRO A 12 -31.41 46.38 33.94
C PRO A 12 -30.23 46.02 34.87
N PRO A 13 -29.74 44.77 34.85
CA PRO A 13 -28.55 44.37 35.59
C PRO A 13 -27.26 44.88 34.90
N PRO A 14 -26.16 45.04 35.67
CA PRO A 14 -24.95 45.71 35.22
C PRO A 14 -24.12 44.85 34.25
N THR A 15 -23.46 45.55 33.33
CA THR A 15 -22.58 45.04 32.26
C THR A 15 -21.44 44.14 32.76
N THR A 16 -21.16 43.10 31.99
CA THR A 16 -20.21 41.98 32.23
C THR A 16 -18.90 42.09 31.41
N PRO A 17 -18.01 43.08 31.62
CA PRO A 17 -16.72 43.12 30.93
C PRO A 17 -15.75 42.04 31.46
N LEU A 18 -15.97 41.52 32.67
CA LEU A 18 -15.10 40.51 33.29
C LEU A 18 -15.29 39.10 32.69
N LEU A 19 -16.48 38.79 32.17
CA LEU A 19 -16.80 37.49 31.56
C LEU A 19 -16.14 37.34 30.18
N LEU A 20 -16.05 38.44 29.42
CA LEU A 20 -15.39 38.49 28.11
C LEU A 20 -13.86 38.35 28.21
N LEU A 21 -13.25 38.83 29.30
CA LEU A 21 -11.82 38.67 29.54
C LEU A 21 -11.47 37.22 29.94
N LEU A 22 -12.31 36.55 30.72
CA LEU A 22 -12.16 35.13 31.06
C LEU A 22 -12.40 34.20 29.85
N LEU A 23 -13.36 34.55 28.98
CA LEU A 23 -13.61 33.82 27.73
C LEU A 23 -12.46 33.97 26.72
N SER A 24 -11.79 35.12 26.67
CA SER A 24 -10.63 35.32 25.79
C SER A 24 -9.37 34.64 26.32
N ILE A 25 -9.17 34.55 27.64
CA ILE A 25 -8.05 33.79 28.23
C ILE A 25 -8.26 32.27 28.06
N LEU A 26 -9.50 31.78 28.12
CA LEU A 26 -9.85 30.38 27.83
C LEU A 26 -9.72 30.02 26.33
N PHE A 27 -9.86 30.98 25.41
CA PHE A 27 -9.65 30.75 23.98
C PHE A 27 -8.17 30.73 23.56
N ILE A 28 -7.27 31.30 24.37
CA ILE A 28 -5.82 31.30 24.12
C ILE A 28 -5.15 30.02 24.67
N ALA A 29 -5.81 29.27 25.56
CA ALA A 29 -5.27 28.06 26.18
C ALA A 29 -5.58 26.74 25.43
N SER A 30 -6.21 26.79 24.25
CA SER A 30 -6.33 25.64 23.36
C SER A 30 -5.52 25.83 22.08
N LEU A 31 -4.24 26.18 22.21
CA LEU A 31 -3.28 25.58 21.29
C LEU A 31 -3.22 24.11 21.67
N SER A 32 -4.13 23.32 21.10
CA SER A 32 -3.88 21.90 20.92
C SER A 32 -2.57 21.84 20.14
N THR A 33 -1.47 21.57 20.83
CA THR A 33 -0.27 21.07 20.18
C THR A 33 -0.75 19.81 19.47
N VAL A 34 -1.04 19.91 18.17
CA VAL A 34 -1.18 18.73 17.33
C VAL A 34 0.11 17.99 17.56
N SER A 35 0.04 16.88 18.28
CA SER A 35 1.21 16.03 18.46
C SER A 35 1.62 15.66 17.05
N SER A 36 2.77 16.18 16.62
CA SER A 36 3.36 15.77 15.35
C SER A 36 3.56 14.26 15.43
N PHE A 37 3.18 13.57 14.35
CA PHE A 37 3.32 12.13 14.25
C PHE A 37 4.78 11.83 13.91
N ASP A 38 5.39 10.87 14.61
CA ASP A 38 6.76 10.45 14.34
C ASP A 38 6.81 9.58 13.06
N TYR A 39 7.02 10.24 11.93
CA TYR A 39 7.11 9.54 10.65
C TYR A 39 8.35 8.65 10.50
N ALA A 40 9.44 8.92 11.23
CA ALA A 40 10.63 8.08 11.22
C ALA A 40 10.35 6.74 11.90
N ASP A 41 9.66 6.77 13.05
CA ASP A 41 9.19 5.58 13.74
C ASP A 41 8.18 4.79 12.89
N ALA A 42 7.22 5.47 12.25
CA ALA A 42 6.27 4.82 11.35
C ALA A 42 6.96 4.13 10.16
N LEU A 43 7.94 4.80 9.53
CA LEU A 43 8.75 4.25 8.44
C LEU A 43 9.51 2.99 8.86
N THR A 44 10.26 3.07 9.97
CA THR A 44 11.03 1.96 10.51
C THR A 44 10.13 0.75 10.79
N LYS A 45 8.97 0.99 11.40
CA LYS A 45 7.98 -0.06 11.69
C LYS A 45 7.42 -0.69 10.43
N SER A 46 7.06 0.10 9.42
CA SER A 46 6.58 -0.43 8.13
C SER A 46 7.57 -1.39 7.48
N LEU A 47 8.88 -1.18 7.63
CA LEU A 47 9.90 -2.11 7.11
C LEU A 47 10.04 -3.38 7.96
N LEU A 48 9.83 -3.31 9.27
CA LEU A 48 9.75 -4.50 10.14
C LEU A 48 8.59 -5.43 9.77
N TYR A 49 7.48 -4.88 9.24
CA TYR A 49 6.37 -5.72 8.80
C TYR A 49 6.77 -6.65 7.65
N PHE A 50 7.57 -6.18 6.68
CA PHE A 50 8.05 -7.06 5.61
C PHE A 50 8.93 -8.17 6.17
N GLU A 51 9.77 -7.88 7.17
CA GLU A 51 10.54 -8.91 7.87
C GLU A 51 9.65 -9.95 8.57
N SER A 52 8.50 -9.54 9.12
CA SER A 52 7.55 -10.46 9.73
C SER A 52 6.78 -11.32 8.73
N GLN A 53 6.77 -10.96 7.44
CA GLN A 53 6.13 -11.71 6.35
C GLN A 53 7.08 -12.65 5.60
N ARG A 54 8.40 -12.60 5.86
CA ARG A 54 9.40 -13.40 5.12
C ARG A 54 9.11 -14.91 5.24
N SER A 55 8.96 -15.62 4.12
CA SER A 55 8.98 -17.09 4.04
C SER A 55 10.39 -17.57 3.69
N GLY A 56 10.71 -18.84 3.95
CA GLY A 56 12.00 -19.45 3.67
C GLY A 56 13.01 -19.32 4.82
N ARG A 57 14.30 -19.32 4.44
CA ARG A 57 15.41 -19.24 5.40
C ARG A 57 15.74 -17.79 5.73
N LEU A 58 15.30 -17.35 6.91
CA LEU A 58 15.56 -16.01 7.43
C LEU A 58 17.07 -15.70 7.55
N PRO A 59 17.48 -14.44 7.30
CA PRO A 59 18.88 -14.05 7.40
C PRO A 59 19.33 -13.89 8.85
N TYR A 60 20.64 -13.89 9.10
CA TYR A 60 21.19 -13.80 10.46
C TYR A 60 20.93 -12.45 11.15
N ASN A 61 20.76 -11.38 10.35
CA ASN A 61 20.48 -10.03 10.80
C ASN A 61 18.96 -9.74 10.91
N GLN A 62 18.10 -10.76 10.84
CA GLN A 62 16.64 -10.62 11.02
C GLN A 62 16.30 -9.89 12.33
N ARG A 63 15.60 -8.76 12.24
CA ARG A 63 15.20 -7.92 13.39
C ARG A 63 13.93 -8.44 14.07
N VAL A 64 13.01 -9.02 13.30
CA VAL A 64 11.79 -9.64 13.84
C VAL A 64 12.12 -11.03 14.40
N THR A 65 12.49 -11.08 15.69
CA THR A 65 13.08 -12.28 16.31
C THR A 65 12.08 -13.35 16.72
N TRP A 66 10.77 -13.08 16.71
CA TRP A 66 9.76 -14.10 17.01
C TRP A 66 9.46 -15.01 15.80
N ARG A 67 9.91 -14.65 14.60
CA ARG A 67 9.86 -15.48 13.39
C ARG A 67 11.05 -16.45 13.32
N ASP A 68 10.84 -17.59 12.67
CA ASP A 68 11.91 -18.54 12.33
C ASP A 68 11.80 -19.04 10.88
N HIS A 69 12.70 -19.94 10.49
CA HIS A 69 12.71 -20.57 9.17
C HIS A 69 11.43 -21.36 8.91
N SER A 70 10.82 -21.17 7.75
CA SER A 70 9.55 -21.82 7.37
C SER A 70 9.46 -22.03 5.85
N GLY A 71 8.57 -22.88 5.36
CA GLY A 71 8.42 -23.10 3.90
C GLY A 71 9.70 -23.57 3.21
N LEU A 72 10.51 -24.40 3.91
CA LEU A 72 11.84 -24.81 3.44
C LEU A 72 11.82 -25.87 2.34
N THR A 73 10.63 -26.41 2.03
CA THR A 73 10.42 -27.45 1.02
C THR A 73 9.59 -26.94 -0.17
N ASP A 74 9.36 -25.62 -0.26
CA ASP A 74 8.60 -25.00 -1.34
C ASP A 74 9.18 -25.35 -2.71
N GLY A 75 8.35 -25.95 -3.56
CA GLY A 75 8.73 -26.35 -4.93
C GLY A 75 9.47 -27.68 -5.03
N LEU A 76 9.89 -28.29 -3.90
CA LEU A 76 10.71 -29.50 -3.89
C LEU A 76 10.03 -30.67 -4.60
N GLU A 77 8.73 -30.87 -4.36
CA GLU A 77 7.93 -31.93 -4.99
C GLU A 77 7.78 -31.73 -6.51
N GLN A 78 7.89 -30.49 -6.98
CA GLN A 78 7.83 -30.10 -8.38
C GLN A 78 9.23 -29.99 -9.04
N GLY A 79 10.31 -30.29 -8.30
CA GLY A 79 11.68 -30.27 -8.81
C GLY A 79 12.27 -28.86 -9.00
N VAL A 80 11.75 -27.86 -8.29
CA VAL A 80 12.21 -26.46 -8.34
C VAL A 80 12.50 -25.92 -6.93
N ASP A 81 13.37 -24.92 -6.80
CA ASP A 81 13.56 -24.20 -5.54
C ASP A 81 12.64 -22.98 -5.54
N LEU A 82 11.57 -23.02 -4.75
CA LEU A 82 10.68 -21.89 -4.54
C LEU A 82 10.77 -21.36 -3.09
N VAL A 83 11.81 -21.69 -2.34
CA VAL A 83 12.00 -21.20 -0.96
C VAL A 83 12.29 -19.69 -0.96
N GLY A 84 11.60 -18.94 -0.10
CA GLY A 84 11.72 -17.47 -0.02
C GLY A 84 10.39 -16.76 -0.27
N GLY A 85 10.46 -15.46 -0.56
CA GLY A 85 9.29 -14.62 -0.84
C GLY A 85 8.53 -14.24 0.43
N TYR A 86 7.34 -13.68 0.26
CA TYR A 86 6.49 -13.23 1.36
C TYR A 86 5.23 -14.09 1.51
N TYR A 87 4.83 -14.36 2.74
CA TYR A 87 3.43 -14.72 3.00
C TYR A 87 2.56 -13.49 2.75
N ASP A 88 1.39 -13.72 2.16
CA ASP A 88 0.55 -12.66 1.63
C ASP A 88 -0.04 -11.75 2.71
N ALA A 89 -0.70 -12.38 3.70
CA ALA A 89 -1.44 -11.70 4.76
C ALA A 89 -1.26 -12.40 6.12
N GLY A 90 -2.37 -12.79 6.76
CA GLY A 90 -2.37 -13.58 8.01
C GLY A 90 -2.14 -15.08 7.82
N ASP A 91 -2.03 -15.52 6.58
CA ASP A 91 -1.92 -16.90 6.11
C ASP A 91 -0.48 -17.27 5.70
N HIS A 92 -0.30 -18.44 5.09
CA HIS A 92 1.02 -18.88 4.63
C HIS A 92 1.08 -19.24 3.14
N VAL A 93 0.08 -18.83 2.38
CA VAL A 93 0.10 -18.92 0.93
C VAL A 93 0.98 -17.81 0.37
N LYS A 94 1.69 -18.11 -0.71
CA LYS A 94 2.50 -17.15 -1.46
C LYS A 94 1.79 -16.81 -2.76
N PHE A 95 0.84 -15.88 -2.69
CA PHE A 95 0.13 -15.37 -3.86
C PHE A 95 1.03 -14.43 -4.69
N GLY A 96 1.36 -14.83 -5.92
CA GLY A 96 2.34 -14.11 -6.74
C GLY A 96 1.88 -12.72 -7.20
N LEU A 97 0.59 -12.57 -7.53
CA LEU A 97 0.03 -11.30 -8.00
C LEU A 97 0.10 -10.17 -6.94
N PRO A 98 -0.49 -10.31 -5.74
CA PRO A 98 -0.38 -9.29 -4.69
C PRO A 98 1.05 -9.08 -4.18
N MET A 99 1.88 -10.14 -4.18
CA MET A 99 3.31 -10.02 -3.85
C MET A 99 4.06 -9.16 -4.87
N ALA A 100 3.79 -9.34 -6.16
CA ALA A 100 4.40 -8.52 -7.21
C ALA A 100 3.97 -7.06 -7.08
N PHE A 101 2.68 -6.79 -6.85
CA PHE A 101 2.20 -5.44 -6.59
C PHE A 101 2.88 -4.78 -5.38
N THR A 102 3.06 -5.53 -4.29
CA THR A 102 3.83 -5.08 -3.12
C THR A 102 5.24 -4.63 -3.50
N VAL A 103 5.98 -5.45 -4.26
CA VAL A 103 7.34 -5.16 -4.68
C VAL A 103 7.38 -3.98 -5.66
N THR A 104 6.41 -3.85 -6.57
CA THR A 104 6.27 -2.69 -7.44
C THR A 104 6.08 -1.41 -6.63
N MET A 105 5.18 -1.41 -5.63
CA MET A 105 4.92 -0.24 -4.79
C MET A 105 6.10 0.14 -3.90
N LEU A 106 6.79 -0.83 -3.29
CA LEU A 106 8.04 -0.58 -2.56
C LEU A 106 9.11 0.03 -3.48
N SER A 107 9.28 -0.54 -4.67
CA SER A 107 10.25 -0.05 -5.65
C SER A 107 9.90 1.36 -6.13
N TRP A 108 8.62 1.63 -6.41
CA TRP A 108 8.16 2.96 -6.80
C TRP A 108 8.39 3.98 -5.67
N GLY A 109 8.12 3.60 -4.41
CA GLY A 109 8.45 4.41 -3.24
C GLY A 109 9.94 4.78 -3.17
N VAL A 110 10.84 3.82 -3.38
CA VAL A 110 12.29 4.08 -3.41
C VAL A 110 12.72 4.90 -4.64
N ILE A 111 12.04 4.75 -5.78
CA ILE A 111 12.35 5.57 -6.97
C ILE A 111 11.99 7.04 -6.75
N GLU A 112 10.84 7.34 -6.14
CA GLU A 112 10.39 8.72 -5.92
C GLU A 112 11.03 9.33 -4.67
N TYR A 113 11.32 8.53 -3.63
CA TYR A 113 11.71 9.00 -2.29
C TYR A 113 12.97 8.35 -1.71
N GLY A 114 13.83 7.76 -2.54
CA GLY A 114 15.01 7.02 -2.10
C GLY A 114 16.00 7.86 -1.27
N ASP A 115 16.17 9.13 -1.60
CA ASP A 115 17.03 10.05 -0.86
C ASP A 115 16.46 10.31 0.54
N GLN A 116 15.15 10.54 0.66
CA GLN A 116 14.46 10.72 1.95
C GLN A 116 14.52 9.47 2.82
N ILE A 117 14.37 8.29 2.20
CA ILE A 117 14.49 7.01 2.92
C ILE A 117 15.94 6.83 3.41
N ALA A 118 16.94 7.26 2.63
CA ALA A 118 18.35 7.21 3.02
C ALA A 118 18.68 8.18 4.16
N ASP A 119 18.18 9.41 4.08
CA ASP A 119 18.36 10.44 5.12
C ASP A 119 17.69 10.01 6.43
N ALA A 120 16.58 9.26 6.37
CA ALA A 120 15.94 8.64 7.52
C ALA A 120 16.65 7.37 8.03
N GLY A 121 17.72 6.91 7.37
CA GLY A 121 18.52 5.75 7.77
C GLY A 121 17.94 4.38 7.39
N GLU A 122 16.91 4.33 6.55
CA GLU A 122 16.13 3.11 6.27
C GLU A 122 16.32 2.55 4.85
N LEU A 123 17.22 3.13 4.04
CA LEU A 123 17.41 2.71 2.65
C LEU A 123 17.86 1.25 2.53
N GLU A 124 18.78 0.80 3.37
CA GLU A 124 19.26 -0.59 3.34
C GLU A 124 18.11 -1.57 3.60
N HIS A 125 17.27 -1.33 4.60
CA HIS A 125 16.11 -2.17 4.90
C HIS A 125 15.06 -2.14 3.79
N ALA A 126 14.84 -0.99 3.14
CA ALA A 126 13.95 -0.88 1.97
C ALA A 126 14.48 -1.69 0.78
N LEU A 127 15.78 -1.62 0.51
CA LEU A 127 16.45 -2.42 -0.52
C LEU A 127 16.37 -3.92 -0.19
N GLU A 128 16.59 -4.33 1.06
CA GLU A 128 16.43 -5.72 1.49
C GLU A 128 14.97 -6.20 1.32
N ALA A 129 13.98 -5.37 1.62
CA ALA A 129 12.58 -5.71 1.47
C ALA A 129 12.20 -5.96 -0.02
N ILE A 130 12.68 -5.10 -0.93
CA ILE A 130 12.50 -5.28 -2.38
C ILE A 130 13.26 -6.53 -2.86
N LYS A 131 14.51 -6.70 -2.41
CA LYS A 131 15.37 -7.82 -2.82
C LYS A 131 14.77 -9.16 -2.40
N TRP A 132 14.17 -9.26 -1.21
CA TRP A 132 13.55 -10.50 -0.73
C TRP A 132 12.44 -11.02 -1.66
N GLY A 133 11.58 -10.11 -2.15
CA GLY A 133 10.54 -10.44 -3.11
C GLY A 133 11.11 -10.75 -4.50
N THR A 134 12.05 -9.95 -4.98
CA THR A 134 12.64 -10.13 -6.32
C THR A 134 13.54 -11.37 -6.44
N ASP A 135 14.26 -11.76 -5.39
CA ASP A 135 14.98 -13.04 -5.33
C ASP A 135 14.01 -14.23 -5.51
N TYR A 136 12.82 -14.15 -4.91
CA TYR A 136 11.78 -15.14 -5.11
C TYR A 136 11.22 -15.13 -6.54
N PHE A 137 11.01 -13.96 -7.15
CA PHE A 137 10.56 -13.89 -8.55
C PHE A 137 11.57 -14.47 -9.54
N ILE A 138 12.87 -14.29 -9.31
CA ILE A 138 13.93 -14.94 -10.11
C ILE A 138 13.80 -16.46 -10.03
N LYS A 139 13.59 -17.00 -8.82
CA LYS A 139 13.37 -18.44 -8.61
C LYS A 139 12.08 -18.94 -9.26
N ALA A 140 11.01 -18.16 -9.16
CA ALA A 140 9.71 -18.49 -9.73
C ALA A 140 9.69 -18.43 -11.27
N HIS A 141 10.55 -17.64 -11.90
CA HIS A 141 10.67 -17.57 -13.36
C HIS A 141 11.70 -18.58 -13.88
N THR A 142 11.31 -19.85 -13.92
CA THR A 142 12.20 -21.01 -14.21
C THR A 142 12.53 -21.22 -15.70
N GLY A 143 11.88 -20.48 -16.59
CA GLY A 143 12.19 -20.45 -18.02
C GLY A 143 11.37 -19.38 -18.73
N PRO A 144 11.71 -18.99 -19.97
CA PRO A 144 11.18 -17.76 -20.59
C PRO A 144 9.65 -17.63 -20.62
N ASN A 145 8.95 -18.77 -20.73
CA ASN A 145 7.49 -18.86 -20.75
C ASN A 145 6.94 -19.73 -19.60
N VAL A 146 7.62 -19.74 -18.44
CA VAL A 146 7.23 -20.54 -17.27
C VAL A 146 7.39 -19.72 -15.99
N LEU A 147 6.28 -19.43 -15.33
CA LEU A 147 6.26 -18.72 -14.05
C LEU A 147 5.47 -19.51 -13.00
N TRP A 148 6.07 -19.74 -11.83
CA TRP A 148 5.38 -20.26 -10.65
C TRP A 148 4.64 -19.12 -9.96
N ALA A 149 3.31 -19.09 -10.13
CA ALA A 149 2.47 -17.99 -9.70
C ALA A 149 2.02 -18.12 -8.23
N GLU A 150 2.05 -19.32 -7.67
CA GLU A 150 1.57 -19.58 -6.31
C GLU A 150 2.32 -20.76 -5.66
N VAL A 151 2.48 -20.69 -4.34
CA VAL A 151 2.91 -21.83 -3.50
C VAL A 151 2.02 -21.90 -2.26
N GLY A 152 1.40 -23.05 -2.05
CA GLY A 152 0.36 -23.25 -1.04
C GLY A 152 -1.00 -23.36 -1.70
N ASP A 153 -1.91 -24.11 -1.09
CA ASP A 153 -3.31 -24.18 -1.48
C ASP A 153 -4.14 -23.45 -0.42
N GLY A 154 -4.89 -22.43 -0.85
CA GLY A 154 -5.63 -21.55 0.07
C GLY A 154 -6.61 -22.30 0.97
N ASP A 155 -7.36 -23.25 0.42
CA ASP A 155 -8.38 -23.99 1.19
C ASP A 155 -7.73 -24.82 2.31
N THR A 156 -6.67 -25.55 2.01
CA THR A 156 -5.96 -26.37 3.01
C THR A 156 -5.13 -25.52 3.98
N ASP A 157 -4.51 -24.42 3.53
CA ASP A 157 -3.81 -23.49 4.40
C ASP A 157 -4.77 -22.82 5.38
N HIS A 158 -5.93 -22.37 4.89
CA HIS A 158 -6.91 -21.64 5.68
C HIS A 158 -7.70 -22.55 6.64
N TYR A 159 -7.83 -23.83 6.30
CA TYR A 159 -8.35 -24.86 7.21
C TYR A 159 -7.50 -25.02 8.49
N CYS A 160 -6.22 -24.63 8.45
CA CYS A 160 -5.32 -24.69 9.60
C CYS A 160 -5.03 -23.31 10.20
N TRP A 161 -4.88 -23.27 11.53
CA TRP A 161 -4.29 -22.15 12.24
C TRP A 161 -3.01 -22.66 12.88
N GLN A 162 -1.88 -22.44 12.21
CA GLN A 162 -0.57 -22.95 12.66
C GLN A 162 0.46 -21.84 12.61
N ARG A 163 1.62 -22.06 13.21
CA ARG A 163 2.77 -21.19 12.93
C ARG A 163 3.32 -21.52 11.54
N PRO A 164 3.93 -20.55 10.84
CA PRO A 164 4.61 -20.84 9.57
C PRO A 164 5.62 -21.98 9.70
N GLU A 165 6.30 -22.08 10.85
CA GLU A 165 7.32 -23.08 11.13
C GLU A 165 6.76 -24.50 11.32
N ASP A 166 5.47 -24.63 11.65
CA ASP A 166 4.79 -25.92 11.92
C ASP A 166 3.83 -26.35 10.80
N MET A 167 3.86 -25.67 9.64
CA MET A 167 2.93 -25.98 8.55
C MET A 167 2.98 -27.45 8.15
N THR A 168 1.79 -28.08 8.12
CA THR A 168 1.60 -29.43 7.60
C THR A 168 0.66 -29.47 6.39
N THR A 169 0.20 -28.31 5.93
CA THR A 169 -0.73 -28.13 4.82
C THR A 169 -0.03 -28.35 3.47
N SER A 170 -0.82 -28.57 2.42
CA SER A 170 -0.27 -28.72 1.07
C SER A 170 0.47 -27.45 0.67
N ARG A 171 1.74 -27.59 0.31
CA ARG A 171 2.55 -26.51 -0.28
C ARG A 171 2.76 -26.72 -1.78
N HIS A 172 1.74 -27.28 -2.43
CA HIS A 172 1.75 -27.46 -3.87
C HIS A 172 1.99 -26.12 -4.57
N ALA A 173 2.91 -26.11 -5.53
CA ALA A 173 3.22 -24.94 -6.32
C ALA A 173 2.45 -24.99 -7.64
N TYR A 174 1.87 -23.86 -8.03
CA TYR A 174 1.10 -23.72 -9.26
C TYR A 174 1.84 -22.80 -10.23
N LYS A 175 1.87 -23.19 -11.50
CA LYS A 175 2.55 -22.43 -12.55
C LYS A 175 1.60 -22.04 -13.66
N ILE A 176 1.99 -20.97 -14.34
CA ILE A 176 1.50 -20.60 -15.65
C ILE A 176 2.58 -20.93 -16.70
N ASP A 177 2.13 -21.36 -17.87
CA ASP A 177 2.98 -21.67 -19.02
C ASP A 177 2.23 -21.46 -20.34
N GLU A 178 2.84 -21.80 -21.48
CA GLU A 178 2.21 -21.62 -22.79
C GLU A 178 0.87 -22.38 -22.95
N LYS A 179 0.64 -23.45 -22.17
CA LYS A 179 -0.60 -24.25 -22.22
C LYS A 179 -1.63 -23.74 -21.24
N ASN A 180 -1.19 -23.17 -20.12
CA ASN A 180 -2.01 -22.59 -19.08
C ASN A 180 -1.58 -21.13 -18.87
N PRO A 181 -1.89 -20.24 -19.84
CA PRO A 181 -1.45 -18.86 -19.77
C PRO A 181 -2.22 -18.07 -18.73
N GLY A 182 -1.59 -17.04 -18.19
CA GLY A 182 -2.17 -16.22 -17.15
C GLY A 182 -1.28 -15.03 -16.92
N VAL A 183 -1.85 -13.84 -16.73
CA VAL A 183 -1.02 -12.63 -16.59
C VAL A 183 -0.91 -12.17 -15.12
N PRO A 184 -0.22 -12.90 -14.22
CA PRO A 184 0.73 -12.24 -13.32
C PRO A 184 1.93 -11.73 -14.13
N ALA A 185 2.04 -12.13 -15.40
CA ALA A 185 3.02 -11.69 -16.39
C ALA A 185 2.91 -10.20 -16.83
N GLY A 186 2.07 -9.37 -16.22
CA GLY A 186 2.12 -7.91 -16.41
C GLY A 186 2.55 -7.19 -15.13
N GLU A 187 2.10 -7.66 -13.96
CA GLU A 187 2.55 -7.15 -12.66
C GLU A 187 3.97 -7.61 -12.29
N LEU A 188 4.36 -8.87 -12.53
CA LEU A 188 5.74 -9.31 -12.24
C LEU A 188 6.79 -8.58 -13.09
N PRO A 189 6.60 -8.36 -14.41
CA PRO A 189 7.49 -7.48 -15.16
C PRO A 189 7.56 -6.08 -14.56
N ALA A 190 6.44 -5.51 -14.12
CA ALA A 190 6.43 -4.20 -13.48
C ALA A 190 7.29 -4.20 -12.22
N ALA A 191 7.11 -5.19 -11.34
CA ALA A 191 7.90 -5.35 -10.12
C ALA A 191 9.40 -5.48 -10.40
N MET A 192 9.79 -6.35 -11.33
CA MET A 192 11.19 -6.59 -11.67
C MET A 192 11.81 -5.40 -12.43
N ALA A 193 11.06 -4.74 -13.31
CA ALA A 193 11.52 -3.53 -14.01
C ALA A 193 11.69 -2.35 -13.04
N ALA A 194 10.72 -2.10 -12.15
CA ALA A 194 10.82 -1.08 -11.13
C ALA A 194 12.02 -1.34 -10.18
N ALA A 195 12.15 -2.58 -9.68
CA ALA A 195 13.29 -2.96 -8.85
C ALA A 195 14.64 -2.83 -9.61
N SER A 196 14.68 -3.09 -10.92
CA SER A 196 15.90 -2.89 -11.72
C SER A 196 16.37 -1.43 -11.71
N ILE A 197 15.45 -0.46 -11.67
CA ILE A 197 15.78 0.97 -11.55
C ILE A 197 16.39 1.24 -10.18
N VAL A 198 15.78 0.72 -9.10
CA VAL A 198 16.26 0.86 -7.72
C VAL A 198 17.69 0.34 -7.56
N PHE A 199 17.99 -0.85 -8.06
CA PHE A 199 19.31 -1.46 -7.93
C PHE A 199 20.34 -0.98 -8.96
N ARG A 200 19.97 -0.10 -9.91
CA ARG A 200 20.83 0.28 -11.04
C ARG A 200 22.19 0.81 -10.60
N ARG A 201 22.24 1.58 -9.51
CA ARG A 201 23.48 2.18 -8.99
C ARG A 201 24.19 1.30 -7.97
N THR A 202 23.44 0.67 -7.07
CA THR A 202 23.97 -0.09 -5.93
C THR A 202 24.39 -1.51 -6.29
N ASN A 203 23.69 -2.15 -7.24
CA ASN A 203 24.01 -3.48 -7.74
C ASN A 203 23.66 -3.63 -9.24
N PRO A 204 24.51 -3.10 -10.14
CA PRO A 204 24.23 -3.09 -11.58
C PRO A 204 24.04 -4.48 -12.19
N HIS A 205 24.75 -5.50 -11.68
CA HIS A 205 24.60 -6.88 -12.15
C HIS A 205 23.21 -7.44 -11.84
N TYR A 206 22.76 -7.26 -10.59
CA TYR A 206 21.42 -7.68 -10.18
C TYR A 206 20.34 -6.88 -10.91
N SER A 207 20.54 -5.57 -11.11
CA SER A 207 19.66 -4.73 -11.92
C SER A 207 19.46 -5.29 -13.34
N HIS A 208 20.54 -5.67 -14.03
CA HIS A 208 20.46 -6.28 -15.36
C HIS A 208 19.75 -7.64 -15.34
N LEU A 209 20.00 -8.46 -14.32
CA LEU A 209 19.32 -9.74 -14.13
C LEU A 209 17.79 -9.54 -14.00
N LEU A 210 17.37 -8.63 -13.12
CA LEU A 210 15.96 -8.30 -12.94
C LEU A 210 15.31 -7.82 -14.24
N LEU A 211 15.99 -6.91 -14.95
CA LEU A 211 15.49 -6.39 -16.21
C LEU A 211 15.35 -7.47 -17.27
N HIS A 212 16.29 -8.42 -17.33
CA HIS A 212 16.21 -9.55 -18.26
C HIS A 212 14.96 -10.42 -18.00
N HIS A 213 14.72 -10.79 -16.75
CA HIS A 213 13.50 -11.53 -16.38
C HIS A 213 12.23 -10.70 -16.65
N ALA A 214 12.24 -9.38 -16.38
CA ALA A 214 11.11 -8.50 -16.65
C ALA A 214 10.72 -8.48 -18.13
N GLN A 215 11.72 -8.36 -19.03
CA GLN A 215 11.50 -8.34 -20.47
C GLN A 215 10.93 -9.68 -20.98
N GLN A 216 11.49 -10.80 -20.53
CA GLN A 216 11.00 -12.13 -20.88
C GLN A 216 9.58 -12.38 -20.38
N LEU A 217 9.29 -12.05 -19.12
CA LEU A 217 7.95 -12.23 -18.55
C LEU A 217 6.91 -11.35 -19.27
N PHE A 218 7.28 -10.12 -19.64
CA PHE A 218 6.38 -9.25 -20.40
C PHE A 218 6.10 -9.82 -21.80
N GLU A 219 7.13 -10.29 -22.51
CA GLU A 219 6.97 -10.94 -23.81
C GLU A 219 6.11 -12.21 -23.72
N PHE A 220 6.29 -13.01 -22.67
CA PHE A 220 5.46 -14.17 -22.37
C PHE A 220 4.00 -13.76 -22.14
N GLY A 221 3.74 -12.80 -21.25
CA GLY A 221 2.39 -12.34 -20.91
C GLY A 221 1.64 -11.70 -22.08
N ASP A 222 2.34 -10.92 -22.90
CA ASP A 222 1.75 -10.29 -24.09
C ASP A 222 1.44 -11.30 -25.20
N LYS A 223 2.32 -12.31 -25.39
CA LYS A 223 2.16 -13.32 -26.43
C LYS A 223 1.09 -14.37 -26.08
N TYR A 224 1.03 -14.79 -24.82
CA TYR A 224 0.09 -15.80 -24.34
C TYR A 224 -0.88 -15.17 -23.33
N ARG A 225 -1.84 -14.42 -23.86
CA ARG A 225 -2.79 -13.64 -23.05
C ARG A 225 -3.86 -14.53 -22.42
N GLY A 226 -4.15 -14.29 -21.15
CA GLY A 226 -5.18 -14.98 -20.40
C GLY A 226 -5.27 -14.46 -18.97
N LYS A 227 -6.46 -14.59 -18.34
CA LYS A 227 -6.54 -14.35 -16.91
C LYS A 227 -5.89 -15.51 -16.17
N TYR A 228 -5.07 -15.21 -15.17
CA TYR A 228 -4.30 -16.26 -14.49
C TYR A 228 -5.12 -17.14 -13.58
N ASP A 229 -6.20 -16.60 -13.02
CA ASP A 229 -7.19 -17.35 -12.28
C ASP A 229 -7.96 -18.34 -13.16
N GLY A 230 -7.93 -18.18 -14.49
CA GLY A 230 -8.37 -19.20 -15.45
C GLY A 230 -7.43 -20.41 -15.55
N SER A 231 -6.14 -20.23 -15.23
CA SER A 231 -5.10 -21.27 -15.32
C SER A 231 -4.72 -21.85 -13.97
N VAL A 232 -4.75 -21.04 -12.92
CA VAL A 232 -4.51 -21.41 -11.53
C VAL A 232 -5.83 -21.22 -10.77
N GLU A 233 -6.76 -22.16 -10.93
CA GLU A 233 -8.13 -21.97 -10.45
C GLU A 233 -8.26 -21.83 -8.93
N VAL A 234 -7.28 -22.35 -8.19
CA VAL A 234 -7.22 -22.26 -6.72
C VAL A 234 -7.18 -20.81 -6.21
N VAL A 235 -6.76 -19.85 -7.05
CA VAL A 235 -6.68 -18.44 -6.65
C VAL A 235 -8.03 -17.72 -6.71
N LYS A 236 -9.05 -18.28 -7.39
CA LYS A 236 -10.31 -17.58 -7.71
C LYS A 236 -11.07 -17.12 -6.47
N SER A 237 -10.93 -17.84 -5.36
CA SER A 237 -11.60 -17.50 -4.10
C SER A 237 -10.85 -16.44 -3.28
N TYR A 238 -9.64 -16.07 -3.70
CA TYR A 238 -8.72 -15.21 -2.96
C TYR A 238 -8.34 -13.96 -3.76
N TYR A 239 -7.61 -14.15 -4.87
CA TYR A 239 -7.07 -13.09 -5.71
C TYR A 239 -7.53 -13.24 -7.17
N ALA A 240 -8.83 -13.35 -7.41
CA ALA A 240 -9.38 -13.38 -8.76
C ALA A 240 -8.99 -12.14 -9.58
N SER A 241 -8.71 -12.34 -10.87
CA SER A 241 -8.37 -11.27 -11.82
C SER A 241 -9.68 -10.65 -12.33
N VAL A 242 -10.30 -9.81 -11.50
CA VAL A 242 -11.63 -9.26 -11.78
C VAL A 242 -11.55 -8.22 -12.89
N SER A 243 -10.58 -7.32 -12.79
CA SER A 243 -10.26 -6.29 -13.80
C SER A 243 -9.87 -6.88 -15.17
N GLY A 244 -9.28 -8.08 -15.17
CA GLY A 244 -8.66 -8.70 -16.32
C GLY A 244 -7.13 -8.59 -16.27
N TYR A 245 -6.50 -8.40 -17.43
CA TYR A 245 -5.03 -8.34 -17.56
C TYR A 245 -4.54 -7.16 -18.40
N MET A 246 -5.49 -6.36 -18.92
CA MET A 246 -5.19 -5.33 -19.91
C MET A 246 -4.44 -4.16 -19.28
N ASP A 247 -4.84 -3.77 -18.06
CA ASP A 247 -4.13 -2.78 -17.27
C ASP A 247 -2.75 -3.27 -16.82
N GLU A 248 -2.60 -4.54 -16.43
CA GLU A 248 -1.29 -5.13 -16.09
C GLU A 248 -0.32 -5.09 -17.28
N LEU A 249 -0.79 -5.34 -18.51
CA LEU A 249 0.05 -5.24 -19.71
C LEU A 249 0.49 -3.79 -19.98
N LEU A 250 -0.42 -2.81 -19.88
CA LEU A 250 -0.04 -1.40 -20.02
C LEU A 250 0.91 -0.96 -18.89
N TRP A 251 0.65 -1.42 -17.67
CA TRP A 251 1.44 -1.15 -16.47
C TRP A 251 2.87 -1.70 -16.59
N GLY A 252 3.01 -2.98 -16.93
CA GLY A 252 4.30 -3.63 -17.16
C GLY A 252 5.09 -2.97 -18.30
N ALA A 253 4.43 -2.62 -19.41
CA ALA A 253 5.06 -1.88 -20.50
C ALA A 253 5.56 -0.49 -20.05
N MET A 254 4.76 0.26 -19.30
CA MET A 254 5.17 1.57 -18.78
C MET A 254 6.40 1.47 -17.86
N TRP A 255 6.45 0.47 -16.97
CA TRP A 255 7.62 0.23 -16.12
C TRP A 255 8.85 -0.19 -16.90
N LEU A 256 8.71 -1.06 -17.90
CA LEU A 256 9.80 -1.44 -18.80
C LEU A 256 10.30 -0.24 -19.59
N TYR A 257 9.41 0.65 -20.04
CA TYR A 257 9.80 1.90 -20.66
C TYR A 257 10.64 2.75 -19.70
N LYS A 258 10.17 2.99 -18.47
CA LYS A 258 10.96 3.74 -17.46
C LYS A 258 12.29 3.08 -17.12
N ALA A 259 12.36 1.75 -17.16
CA ALA A 259 13.58 1.01 -16.86
C ALA A 259 14.59 0.98 -18.02
N THR A 260 14.15 1.17 -19.28
CA THR A 260 15.00 0.95 -20.46
C THR A 260 15.16 2.16 -21.37
N ASP A 261 14.26 3.14 -21.28
CA ASP A 261 14.09 4.21 -22.27
C ASP A 261 13.87 3.68 -23.70
N ASN A 262 13.36 2.45 -23.85
CA ASN A 262 13.09 1.84 -25.15
C ASN A 262 11.68 2.15 -25.63
N ASP A 263 11.60 2.94 -26.70
CA ASP A 263 10.34 3.40 -27.31
C ASP A 263 9.38 2.27 -27.70
N LYS A 264 9.85 1.03 -27.92
CA LYS A 264 8.96 -0.13 -28.17
C LYS A 264 7.90 -0.26 -27.07
N TYR A 265 8.29 -0.07 -25.81
CA TYR A 265 7.38 -0.21 -24.68
C TYR A 265 6.44 0.98 -24.53
N LEU A 266 6.93 2.21 -24.77
CA LEU A 266 6.06 3.38 -24.77
C LEU A 266 5.03 3.28 -25.91
N ASN A 267 5.46 2.93 -27.12
CA ASN A 267 4.57 2.70 -28.26
C ASN A 267 3.53 1.64 -27.94
N TYR A 268 3.91 0.55 -27.25
CA TYR A 268 2.93 -0.45 -26.78
C TYR A 268 1.85 0.17 -25.89
N VAL A 269 2.22 1.04 -24.93
CA VAL A 269 1.24 1.74 -24.07
C VAL A 269 0.34 2.65 -24.89
N ILE A 270 0.91 3.42 -25.83
CA ILE A 270 0.17 4.37 -26.66
C ILE A 270 -0.78 3.66 -27.64
N ASP A 271 -0.28 2.66 -28.36
CA ASP A 271 -1.03 1.95 -29.40
C ASP A 271 -2.17 1.12 -28.83
N ASN A 272 -2.00 0.57 -27.63
CA ASN A 272 -3.04 -0.20 -26.93
C ASN A 272 -3.90 0.65 -25.98
N ALA A 273 -3.65 1.96 -25.87
CA ALA A 273 -4.28 2.82 -24.87
C ALA A 273 -5.82 2.74 -24.87
N HIS A 274 -6.44 2.74 -26.05
CA HIS A 274 -7.90 2.66 -26.17
C HIS A 274 -8.42 1.23 -26.00
N SER A 275 -7.84 0.27 -26.73
CA SER A 275 -8.30 -1.13 -26.76
C SER A 275 -8.17 -1.81 -25.39
N PHE A 276 -7.15 -1.44 -24.62
CA PHE A 276 -6.92 -1.95 -23.28
C PHE A 276 -7.50 -1.03 -22.20
N GLY A 277 -8.26 0.00 -22.59
CA GLY A 277 -9.02 0.82 -21.64
C GLY A 277 -8.20 1.87 -20.87
N GLY A 278 -6.89 1.98 -21.10
CA GLY A 278 -6.00 2.96 -20.48
C GLY A 278 -6.50 4.42 -20.57
N ILE A 279 -7.09 4.79 -21.70
CA ILE A 279 -7.72 6.12 -21.92
C ILE A 279 -9.25 6.07 -21.97
N GLY A 280 -9.85 4.88 -21.82
CA GLY A 280 -11.30 4.70 -21.82
C GLY A 280 -11.90 4.82 -20.41
N TRP A 281 -11.32 4.08 -19.46
CA TRP A 281 -11.85 3.95 -18.10
C TRP A 281 -11.44 5.12 -17.23
N ALA A 282 -12.45 5.81 -16.68
CA ALA A 282 -12.30 6.76 -15.59
C ALA A 282 -12.57 5.98 -14.30
N ILE A 283 -11.52 5.71 -13.52
CA ILE A 283 -11.60 4.83 -12.35
C ILE A 283 -11.38 5.61 -11.04
N THR A 284 -11.79 5.02 -9.93
CA THR A 284 -11.72 5.59 -8.59
C THR A 284 -10.98 4.67 -7.60
N GLU A 285 -10.26 3.65 -8.09
CA GLU A 285 -9.49 2.72 -7.27
C GLU A 285 -8.08 2.46 -7.83
N PHE A 286 -7.14 2.06 -6.97
CA PHE A 286 -5.81 1.60 -7.36
C PHE A 286 -5.38 0.50 -6.39
N SER A 287 -5.08 -0.70 -6.89
CA SER A 287 -4.93 -1.91 -6.08
C SER A 287 -4.07 -2.97 -6.76
N TRP A 288 -3.83 -4.09 -6.06
CA TRP A 288 -3.21 -5.28 -6.64
C TRP A 288 -4.00 -5.87 -7.83
N ASP A 289 -5.28 -5.54 -8.02
CA ASP A 289 -6.12 -5.99 -9.15
C ASP A 289 -6.27 -4.92 -10.23
N VAL A 290 -6.26 -3.62 -9.89
CA VAL A 290 -6.54 -2.53 -10.85
C VAL A 290 -5.39 -1.52 -10.91
N LYS A 291 -4.74 -1.40 -12.08
CA LYS A 291 -3.54 -0.56 -12.28
C LYS A 291 -3.76 0.76 -13.01
N TYR A 292 -4.95 1.00 -13.58
CA TYR A 292 -5.15 2.15 -14.48
C TYR A 292 -4.79 3.49 -13.85
N ALA A 293 -5.15 3.77 -12.60
CA ALA A 293 -4.89 5.06 -11.97
C ALA A 293 -3.39 5.36 -11.86
N GLY A 294 -2.60 4.37 -11.40
CA GLY A 294 -1.14 4.48 -11.35
C GLY A 294 -0.54 4.67 -12.75
N LEU A 295 -0.97 3.86 -13.72
CA LEU A 295 -0.55 3.97 -15.13
C LEU A 295 -0.88 5.35 -15.72
N GLN A 296 -2.10 5.83 -15.54
CA GLN A 296 -2.59 7.10 -16.08
C GLN A 296 -1.79 8.27 -15.50
N ILE A 297 -1.51 8.24 -14.19
CA ILE A 297 -0.64 9.22 -13.53
C ILE A 297 0.77 9.16 -14.12
N MET A 298 1.38 7.98 -14.25
CA MET A 298 2.72 7.85 -14.84
C MET A 298 2.79 8.36 -16.27
N ALA A 299 1.81 8.02 -17.11
CA ALA A 299 1.71 8.48 -18.48
C ALA A 299 1.52 10.00 -18.54
N SER A 300 0.71 10.60 -17.65
CA SER A 300 0.50 12.05 -17.62
C SER A 300 1.79 12.83 -17.35
N LYS A 301 2.68 12.30 -16.49
CA LYS A 301 3.99 12.89 -16.19
C LYS A 301 4.90 12.96 -17.41
N LEU A 302 4.68 12.15 -18.45
CA LEU A 302 5.47 12.18 -19.69
C LEU A 302 5.18 13.41 -20.58
N LEU A 303 4.08 14.15 -20.34
CA LEU A 303 3.70 15.31 -21.15
C LEU A 303 4.70 16.47 -21.08
N ILE A 304 5.44 16.59 -19.97
CA ILE A 304 6.46 17.63 -19.79
C ILE A 304 7.75 17.32 -20.56
N GLU A 305 7.93 16.08 -21.00
CA GLU A 305 9.14 15.64 -21.70
C GLU A 305 8.99 15.90 -23.21
N GLU A 306 9.83 16.79 -23.72
CA GLU A 306 9.86 17.23 -25.12
C GLU A 306 9.96 16.07 -26.13
N LYS A 307 10.63 14.98 -25.76
CA LYS A 307 10.76 13.77 -26.60
C LYS A 307 9.42 13.08 -26.88
N HIS A 308 8.37 13.34 -26.09
CA HIS A 308 7.06 12.68 -26.23
C HIS A 308 6.01 13.53 -26.94
N LYS A 309 6.41 14.64 -27.55
CA LYS A 309 5.51 15.54 -28.30
C LYS A 309 4.66 14.84 -29.35
N HIS A 310 5.17 13.80 -30.01
CA HIS A 310 4.43 13.05 -31.02
C HIS A 310 3.26 12.23 -30.44
N HIS A 311 3.32 11.86 -29.16
CA HIS A 311 2.28 11.09 -28.46
C HIS A 311 1.33 11.97 -27.63
N ARG A 312 1.49 13.30 -27.68
CA ARG A 312 0.77 14.26 -26.83
C ARG A 312 -0.74 14.02 -26.78
N HIS A 313 -1.38 13.76 -27.92
CA HIS A 313 -2.83 13.55 -27.97
C HIS A 313 -3.32 12.37 -27.11
N ILE A 314 -2.58 11.26 -27.07
CA ILE A 314 -2.94 10.09 -26.25
C ILE A 314 -2.54 10.32 -24.79
N LEU A 315 -1.38 10.95 -24.55
CA LEU A 315 -0.93 11.29 -23.20
C LEU A 315 -1.84 12.31 -22.50
N GLU A 316 -2.44 13.26 -23.24
CA GLU A 316 -3.46 14.17 -22.72
C GLU A 316 -4.74 13.44 -22.30
N GLN A 317 -5.12 12.38 -23.01
CA GLN A 317 -6.26 11.54 -22.62
C GLN A 317 -5.94 10.71 -21.38
N TYR A 318 -4.71 10.17 -21.26
CA TYR A 318 -4.24 9.56 -20.02
C TYR A 318 -4.29 10.55 -18.86
N ARG A 319 -3.78 11.78 -19.05
CA ARG A 319 -3.87 12.85 -18.05
C ARG A 319 -5.32 13.11 -17.64
N SER A 320 -6.25 13.22 -18.59
CA SER A 320 -7.67 13.40 -18.25
C SER A 320 -8.22 12.31 -17.32
N LYS A 321 -7.79 11.05 -17.48
CA LYS A 321 -8.20 9.96 -16.59
C LYS A 321 -7.48 9.99 -15.23
N ALA A 322 -6.19 10.33 -15.23
CA ALA A 322 -5.43 10.57 -14.00
C ALA A 322 -6.07 11.67 -13.15
N GLU A 323 -6.40 12.80 -13.77
CA GLU A 323 -7.07 13.92 -13.11
C GLU A 323 -8.45 13.52 -12.58
N HIS A 324 -9.23 12.73 -13.34
CA HIS A 324 -10.49 12.20 -12.83
C HIS A 324 -10.32 11.41 -11.52
N TYR A 325 -9.34 10.50 -11.45
CA TYR A 325 -9.06 9.73 -10.24
C TYR A 325 -8.65 10.64 -9.07
N LEU A 326 -7.69 11.55 -9.30
CA LEU A 326 -7.19 12.48 -8.27
C LEU A 326 -8.29 13.42 -7.76
N CYS A 327 -9.09 13.98 -8.66
CA CYS A 327 -10.22 14.83 -8.33
C CYS A 327 -11.33 14.07 -7.59
N SER A 328 -11.55 12.79 -7.92
CA SER A 328 -12.47 11.90 -7.19
C SER A 328 -12.05 11.75 -5.72
N CYS A 329 -10.75 11.55 -5.50
CA CYS A 329 -10.15 11.43 -4.16
C CYS A 329 -10.26 12.73 -3.35
N LEU A 330 -10.36 13.89 -4.02
CA LEU A 330 -10.50 15.21 -3.38
C LEU A 330 -11.95 15.70 -3.28
N ASN A 331 -12.93 14.90 -3.72
CA ASN A 331 -14.34 15.27 -3.79
C ASN A 331 -14.63 16.44 -4.76
N LYS A 332 -13.89 16.50 -5.88
CA LYS A 332 -13.95 17.59 -6.86
C LYS A 332 -14.39 17.15 -8.26
N ASN A 333 -14.90 15.92 -8.40
CA ASN A 333 -15.66 15.51 -9.59
C ASN A 333 -17.15 15.86 -9.46
N ASN A 334 -17.84 15.90 -10.61
CA ASN A 334 -19.30 16.06 -10.69
C ASN A 334 -20.04 14.70 -10.63
N ASN A 335 -21.38 14.74 -10.54
CA ASN A 335 -22.29 13.60 -10.75
C ASN A 335 -22.02 12.35 -9.86
N ASN A 336 -21.69 12.55 -8.58
CA ASN A 336 -21.43 11.47 -7.62
C ASN A 336 -20.33 10.47 -8.06
N SER A 337 -19.37 10.91 -8.88
CA SER A 337 -18.18 10.11 -9.27
C SER A 337 -16.98 10.32 -8.33
N ASN A 338 -17.26 10.75 -7.10
CA ASN A 338 -16.27 10.93 -6.04
C ASN A 338 -16.18 9.67 -5.19
N VAL A 339 -15.00 9.39 -4.64
CA VAL A 339 -14.82 8.33 -3.64
C VAL A 339 -15.59 8.69 -2.37
N ASP A 340 -16.29 7.70 -1.80
CA ASP A 340 -17.02 7.85 -0.53
C ASP A 340 -16.06 8.11 0.63
N ARG A 341 -16.58 8.69 1.71
CA ARG A 341 -15.82 8.94 2.94
C ARG A 341 -16.59 8.49 4.17
N THR A 342 -15.84 8.04 5.17
CA THR A 342 -16.38 7.89 6.52
C THR A 342 -16.67 9.27 7.12
N PRO A 343 -17.53 9.37 8.14
CA PRO A 343 -17.72 10.61 8.92
C PRO A 343 -16.42 11.26 9.42
N GLY A 344 -15.40 10.45 9.75
CA GLY A 344 -14.06 10.89 10.15
C GLY A 344 -13.15 11.33 9.01
N GLY A 345 -13.61 11.27 7.75
CA GLY A 345 -12.88 11.78 6.58
C GLY A 345 -11.94 10.79 5.90
N LEU A 346 -11.96 9.51 6.30
CA LEU A 346 -11.21 8.44 5.62
C LEU A 346 -11.86 8.13 4.28
N LEU A 347 -11.07 7.98 3.22
CA LEU A 347 -11.55 7.43 1.95
C LEU A 347 -12.05 6.00 2.14
N TYR A 348 -13.26 5.69 1.65
CA TYR A 348 -13.89 4.39 1.80
C TYR A 348 -14.31 3.83 0.43
N ILE A 349 -13.52 2.89 -0.10
CA ILE A 349 -13.70 2.33 -1.45
C ILE A 349 -14.37 0.96 -1.37
N ARG A 350 -13.88 0.09 -0.47
CA ARG A 350 -14.40 -1.27 -0.28
C ARG A 350 -14.49 -1.62 1.20
N GLN A 351 -15.37 -2.56 1.53
CA GLN A 351 -15.56 -3.01 2.92
C GLN A 351 -14.39 -3.86 3.43
N TRP A 352 -13.83 -4.74 2.60
CA TRP A 352 -12.73 -5.61 2.99
C TRP A 352 -11.41 -4.89 2.71
N ASN A 353 -10.57 -4.77 3.75
CA ASN A 353 -9.22 -4.27 3.64
C ASN A 353 -9.13 -2.90 2.95
N ASN A 354 -9.99 -1.97 3.40
CA ASN A 354 -10.10 -0.64 2.82
C ASN A 354 -8.77 0.14 2.86
N MET A 355 -7.92 -0.13 3.86
CA MET A 355 -6.63 0.54 4.04
C MET A 355 -5.63 0.33 2.91
N GLN A 356 -5.78 -0.71 2.08
CA GLN A 356 -5.05 -0.78 0.80
C GLN A 356 -5.33 0.46 -0.05
N TYR A 357 -6.60 0.79 -0.26
CA TYR A 357 -6.98 1.89 -1.15
C TYR A 357 -6.58 3.24 -0.56
N VAL A 358 -6.65 3.38 0.76
CA VAL A 358 -6.22 4.60 1.47
C VAL A 358 -4.72 4.81 1.31
N SER A 359 -3.90 3.77 1.56
CA SER A 359 -2.44 3.86 1.45
C SER A 359 -1.96 4.09 0.02
N THR A 360 -2.52 3.38 -0.97
CA THR A 360 -2.17 3.58 -2.37
C THR A 360 -2.60 4.95 -2.88
N THR A 361 -3.77 5.46 -2.46
CA THR A 361 -4.23 6.81 -2.79
C THR A 361 -3.33 7.88 -2.16
N ALA A 362 -2.98 7.73 -0.88
CA ALA A 362 -2.04 8.65 -0.22
C ALA A 362 -0.70 8.72 -0.96
N PHE A 363 -0.19 7.58 -1.41
CA PHE A 363 1.02 7.53 -2.24
C PHE A 363 0.86 8.26 -3.58
N LEU A 364 -0.17 7.93 -4.36
CA LEU A 364 -0.38 8.57 -5.68
C LEU A 364 -0.60 10.09 -5.59
N LEU A 365 -1.36 10.55 -4.59
CA LEU A 365 -1.55 11.99 -4.34
C LEU A 365 -0.23 12.68 -3.98
N THR A 366 0.61 12.03 -3.17
CA THR A 366 1.92 12.57 -2.78
C THR A 366 2.84 12.69 -4.00
N VAL A 367 2.93 11.65 -4.83
CA VAL A 367 3.74 11.65 -6.06
C VAL A 367 3.25 12.70 -7.06
N TYR A 368 1.93 12.83 -7.23
CA TYR A 368 1.37 13.81 -8.17
C TYR A 368 1.52 15.25 -7.66
N SER A 369 1.39 15.48 -6.35
CA SER A 369 1.68 16.78 -5.74
C SER A 369 3.12 17.22 -6.03
N ASP A 370 4.10 16.33 -5.84
CA ASP A 370 5.50 16.64 -6.15
C ASP A 370 5.72 16.94 -7.64
N PHE A 371 5.04 16.19 -8.52
CA PHE A 371 5.07 16.47 -9.95
C PHE A 371 4.56 17.88 -10.26
N LEU A 372 3.36 18.25 -9.78
CA LEU A 372 2.78 19.57 -10.02
C LEU A 372 3.65 20.71 -9.47
N ARG A 373 4.23 20.51 -8.28
CA ARG A 373 5.18 21.46 -7.69
C ARG A 373 6.42 21.65 -8.58
N SER A 374 6.93 20.57 -9.16
CA SER A 374 8.12 20.63 -10.03
C SER A 374 7.84 21.22 -11.41
N SER A 375 6.61 21.06 -11.91
CA SER A 375 6.19 21.55 -13.22
C SER A 375 5.54 22.93 -13.21
N ASP A 376 5.34 23.53 -12.02
CA ASP A 376 4.59 24.77 -11.81
C ASP A 376 3.17 24.70 -12.44
N ASP A 377 2.50 23.56 -12.25
CA ASP A 377 1.18 23.27 -12.83
C ASP A 377 0.14 23.01 -11.73
N HIS A 378 -1.14 22.98 -12.11
CA HIS A 378 -2.26 22.73 -11.21
C HIS A 378 -3.05 21.49 -11.64
N LEU A 379 -3.67 20.81 -10.67
CA LEU A 379 -4.62 19.74 -11.00
C LEU A 379 -5.94 20.37 -11.47
N HIS A 380 -6.41 20.00 -12.66
CA HIS A 380 -7.65 20.52 -13.22
C HIS A 380 -8.85 19.63 -12.87
N CYS A 381 -9.61 20.02 -11.85
CA CYS A 381 -10.86 19.37 -11.50
C CYS A 381 -12.08 20.11 -12.04
N HIS A 382 -13.23 19.41 -12.10
CA HIS A 382 -14.50 20.02 -12.52
C HIS A 382 -14.92 21.21 -11.65
N VAL A 383 -14.65 21.13 -10.34
CA VAL A 383 -15.02 22.17 -9.36
C VAL A 383 -13.98 23.31 -9.30
N GLY A 384 -12.85 23.18 -9.99
CA GLY A 384 -11.80 24.21 -10.06
C GLY A 384 -10.39 23.63 -10.07
N ALA A 385 -9.40 24.50 -10.28
CA ALA A 385 -7.99 24.13 -10.16
C ALA A 385 -7.63 23.84 -8.69
N VAL A 386 -6.76 22.87 -8.47
CA VAL A 386 -6.26 22.45 -7.16
C VAL A 386 -4.76 22.60 -7.12
N ASP A 387 -4.26 23.33 -6.12
CA ASP A 387 -2.84 23.53 -5.90
C ASP A 387 -2.16 22.27 -5.34
N HIS A 388 -0.86 22.11 -5.63
CA HIS A 388 -0.08 20.97 -5.17
C HIS A 388 -0.13 20.81 -3.64
N GLN A 389 -0.16 21.90 -2.87
CA GLN A 389 -0.20 21.86 -1.42
C GLN A 389 -1.56 21.36 -0.89
N GLU A 390 -2.66 21.66 -1.57
CA GLU A 390 -3.98 21.13 -1.22
C GLU A 390 -4.02 19.59 -1.38
N ILE A 391 -3.43 19.07 -2.47
CA ILE A 391 -3.28 17.63 -2.71
C ILE A 391 -2.44 16.97 -1.60
N LEU A 392 -1.28 17.56 -1.28
CA LEU A 392 -0.38 17.03 -0.25
C LEU A 392 -1.02 17.06 1.15
N ASN A 393 -1.75 18.12 1.48
CA ASN A 393 -2.45 18.22 2.76
C ASN A 393 -3.53 17.14 2.90
N PHE A 394 -4.24 16.81 1.81
CA PHE A 394 -5.20 15.71 1.83
C PHE A 394 -4.52 14.34 1.93
N ALA A 395 -3.42 14.10 1.23
CA ALA A 395 -2.62 12.89 1.40
C ALA A 395 -2.15 12.74 2.87
N LYS A 396 -1.63 13.83 3.45
CA LYS A 396 -1.23 13.89 4.87
C LYS A 396 -2.40 13.61 5.81
N SER A 397 -3.62 14.05 5.51
CA SER A 397 -4.79 13.77 6.35
C SER A 397 -5.17 12.30 6.36
N GLN A 398 -5.04 11.59 5.23
CA GLN A 398 -5.26 10.14 5.17
C GLN A 398 -4.20 9.39 5.99
N VAL A 399 -2.93 9.81 5.91
CA VAL A 399 -1.86 9.25 6.74
C VAL A 399 -2.07 9.54 8.22
N HIS A 400 -2.47 10.76 8.58
CA HIS A 400 -2.82 11.11 9.96
C HIS A 400 -3.97 10.26 10.48
N TYR A 401 -4.98 9.99 9.66
CA TYR A 401 -6.05 9.07 10.02
C TYR A 401 -5.49 7.68 10.33
N ILE A 402 -4.61 7.13 9.49
CA ILE A 402 -3.93 5.84 9.73
C ILE A 402 -3.17 5.86 11.06
N LEU A 403 -2.47 6.94 11.38
CA LEU A 403 -1.62 7.04 12.57
C LEU A 403 -2.36 7.41 13.86
N GLY A 404 -3.65 7.72 13.79
CA GLY A 404 -4.50 7.89 14.99
C GLY A 404 -5.37 9.14 15.03
N SER A 405 -5.27 10.06 14.07
CA SER A 405 -6.16 11.22 13.94
C SER A 405 -7.51 10.83 13.36
N ASN A 406 -8.23 9.97 14.07
CA ASN A 406 -9.52 9.42 13.69
C ASN A 406 -10.46 9.37 14.91
N PRO A 407 -11.78 9.14 14.71
CA PRO A 407 -12.75 9.13 15.81
C PRO A 407 -12.45 8.14 16.95
N MET A 408 -11.65 7.10 16.70
CA MET A 408 -11.25 6.11 17.70
C MET A 408 -9.97 6.47 18.46
N ASN A 409 -9.29 7.56 18.06
CA ASN A 409 -7.98 7.99 18.56
C ASN A 409 -6.99 6.82 18.64
N MET A 410 -6.92 6.04 17.55
CA MET A 410 -6.25 4.74 17.48
C MET A 410 -5.46 4.62 16.19
N SER A 411 -4.18 4.27 16.28
CA SER A 411 -3.37 3.95 15.11
C SER A 411 -3.86 2.64 14.50
N TYR A 412 -4.01 2.59 13.18
CA TYR A 412 -4.23 1.35 12.41
C TYR A 412 -2.90 0.74 11.91
N LEU A 413 -1.77 1.41 12.14
CA LEU A 413 -0.44 0.85 11.99
C LEU A 413 -0.02 0.18 13.31
N VAL A 414 0.09 -1.14 13.32
CA VAL A 414 0.30 -1.95 14.53
C VAL A 414 1.65 -1.60 15.18
N GLY A 415 1.65 -1.40 16.50
CA GLY A 415 2.84 -1.02 17.26
C GLY A 415 3.22 0.46 17.18
N TYR A 416 2.47 1.29 16.45
CA TYR A 416 2.66 2.74 16.38
C TYR A 416 1.71 3.48 17.32
N GLY A 417 2.23 4.50 18.03
CA GLY A 417 1.47 5.25 19.02
C GLY A 417 1.11 4.44 20.28
N SER A 418 0.29 5.02 21.15
CA SER A 418 -0.09 4.41 22.44
C SER A 418 -1.31 3.47 22.37
N LYS A 419 -2.06 3.50 21.26
CA LYS A 419 -3.28 2.71 21.06
C LYS A 419 -3.32 2.21 19.63
N TYR A 420 -3.27 0.90 19.44
CA TYR A 420 -3.25 0.21 18.14
C TYR A 420 -3.88 -1.19 18.26
N PRO A 421 -4.28 -1.84 17.14
CA PRO A 421 -4.85 -3.18 17.16
C PRO A 421 -3.88 -4.21 17.75
N THR A 422 -4.38 -5.02 18.67
CA THR A 422 -3.59 -6.02 19.40
C THR A 422 -4.01 -7.45 19.07
N ARG A 423 -5.17 -7.65 18.41
CA ARG A 423 -5.73 -8.96 18.05
C ARG A 423 -5.84 -9.09 16.53
N VAL A 424 -4.74 -8.79 15.84
CA VAL A 424 -4.60 -8.87 14.38
C VAL A 424 -4.87 -10.29 13.88
N HIS A 425 -5.63 -10.44 12.78
CA HIS A 425 -5.86 -11.72 12.09
C HIS A 425 -4.57 -12.20 11.42
N HIS A 426 -3.65 -12.78 12.21
CA HIS A 426 -2.35 -13.22 11.72
C HIS A 426 -1.84 -14.43 12.50
N ARG A 427 -1.63 -15.55 11.81
CA ARG A 427 -1.26 -16.85 12.38
C ARG A 427 0.03 -16.80 13.20
N GLY A 428 1.14 -16.38 12.58
CA GLY A 428 2.42 -16.26 13.28
C GLY A 428 2.43 -15.26 14.44
N ALA A 429 1.50 -14.29 14.45
CA ALA A 429 1.42 -13.27 15.49
C ALA A 429 0.61 -13.75 16.70
N SER A 430 -0.50 -14.44 16.42
CA SER A 430 -1.47 -14.91 17.41
C SER A 430 -1.02 -16.15 18.20
N ILE A 431 -0.06 -16.92 17.69
CA ILE A 431 0.45 -18.13 18.33
C ILE A 431 1.81 -17.84 18.98
N VAL A 432 2.07 -18.44 20.15
CA VAL A 432 3.37 -18.36 20.84
C VAL A 432 4.53 -18.68 19.89
N SER A 433 5.58 -17.86 19.87
CA SER A 433 6.66 -18.00 18.88
C SER A 433 7.35 -19.38 18.93
N TYR A 434 7.88 -19.84 17.78
CA TYR A 434 8.66 -21.09 17.73
C TYR A 434 9.89 -21.05 18.65
N ARG A 435 10.50 -19.87 18.81
CA ARG A 435 11.65 -19.67 19.71
C ARG A 435 11.29 -19.84 21.18
N GLU A 436 10.10 -19.39 21.58
CA GLU A 436 9.61 -19.53 22.95
C GLU A 436 9.13 -20.96 23.22
N ASN A 437 8.42 -21.58 22.28
CA ASN A 437 7.96 -22.95 22.39
C ASN A 437 8.25 -23.75 21.10
N LYS A 438 9.27 -24.62 21.15
CA LYS A 438 9.66 -25.48 20.02
C LYS A 438 8.75 -26.70 19.82
N GLY A 439 7.78 -26.90 20.70
CA GLY A 439 6.79 -27.97 20.56
C GLY A 439 5.93 -27.73 19.33
N PHE A 440 5.71 -28.78 18.55
CA PHE A 440 4.88 -28.74 17.35
C PHE A 440 3.43 -28.35 17.68
N ILE A 441 2.85 -27.44 16.89
CA ILE A 441 1.45 -27.03 16.98
C ILE A 441 0.69 -27.55 15.77
N GLY A 442 -0.24 -28.48 15.99
CA GLY A 442 -0.99 -29.13 14.92
C GLY A 442 -2.02 -28.23 14.22
N CYS A 443 -2.48 -28.65 13.04
CA CYS A 443 -3.38 -27.91 12.13
C CYS A 443 -4.52 -27.16 12.81
N THR A 444 -5.37 -27.87 13.55
CA THR A 444 -6.55 -27.27 14.21
C THR A 444 -6.23 -26.78 15.62
N GLN A 445 -5.08 -27.15 16.17
CA GLN A 445 -4.71 -26.83 17.54
C GLN A 445 -4.57 -25.32 17.76
N GLY A 446 -4.19 -24.56 16.72
CA GLY A 446 -4.22 -23.10 16.76
C GLY A 446 -5.60 -22.51 16.95
N TYR A 447 -6.62 -23.09 16.33
CA TYR A 447 -8.00 -22.65 16.49
C TYR A 447 -8.49 -22.89 17.92
N ASP A 448 -8.19 -24.06 18.47
CA ASP A 448 -8.60 -24.46 19.82
C ASP A 448 -7.94 -23.60 20.89
N ASN A 449 -6.64 -23.31 20.72
CA ASN A 449 -5.84 -22.75 21.79
C ASN A 449 -5.47 -21.28 21.63
N TRP A 450 -5.48 -20.67 20.44
CA TRP A 450 -5.02 -19.29 20.23
C TRP A 450 -6.00 -18.40 19.45
N PHE A 451 -6.61 -18.89 18.37
CA PHE A 451 -7.44 -18.07 17.49
C PHE A 451 -8.60 -17.37 18.22
N ASN A 452 -9.29 -18.09 19.11
CA ASN A 452 -10.45 -17.57 19.83
C ASN A 452 -10.08 -16.82 21.13
N ARG A 453 -8.79 -16.71 21.50
CA ARG A 453 -8.40 -16.02 22.76
C ARG A 453 -8.76 -14.55 22.73
N GLU A 454 -9.29 -14.06 23.84
CA GLU A 454 -9.56 -12.63 24.07
C GLU A 454 -8.29 -11.81 24.34
N ASP A 455 -7.21 -12.49 24.76
CA ASP A 455 -5.92 -11.86 24.95
C ASP A 455 -5.33 -11.30 23.64
N PRO A 456 -4.51 -10.23 23.74
CA PRO A 456 -3.64 -9.77 22.66
C PRO A 456 -2.83 -10.91 22.01
N ASN A 457 -2.46 -10.71 20.76
CA ASN A 457 -1.49 -11.57 20.09
C ASN A 457 -0.16 -11.57 20.88
N PRO A 458 0.42 -12.75 21.19
CA PRO A 458 1.67 -12.83 21.95
C PRO A 458 2.85 -12.19 21.22
N ASN A 459 2.84 -12.18 19.89
CA ASN A 459 3.83 -11.46 19.09
C ASN A 459 3.17 -10.24 18.45
N VAL A 460 3.68 -9.05 18.75
CA VAL A 460 3.23 -7.81 18.10
C VAL A 460 3.75 -7.79 16.66
N ILE A 461 2.85 -7.74 15.68
CA ILE A 461 3.20 -7.66 14.27
C ILE A 461 3.43 -6.19 13.85
N VAL A 462 4.55 -5.66 14.34
CA VAL A 462 4.93 -4.26 14.20
C VAL A 462 4.92 -3.81 12.74
N GLY A 463 4.28 -2.68 12.46
CA GLY A 463 4.19 -2.07 11.14
C GLY A 463 3.12 -2.63 10.21
N ALA A 464 2.35 -3.62 10.65
CA ALA A 464 1.22 -4.11 9.88
C ALA A 464 0.14 -3.04 9.80
N LEU A 465 -0.26 -2.66 8.58
CA LEU A 465 -1.44 -1.84 8.35
C LEU A 465 -2.65 -2.77 8.21
N VAL A 466 -3.50 -2.80 9.24
CA VAL A 466 -4.73 -3.63 9.23
C VAL A 466 -5.77 -3.06 8.27
N GLY A 467 -6.80 -3.84 7.94
CA GLY A 467 -7.87 -3.46 7.01
C GLY A 467 -8.64 -2.17 7.36
N GLY A 468 -8.65 -1.79 8.65
CA GLY A 468 -9.17 -0.50 9.12
C GLY A 468 -10.64 -0.53 9.53
N PRO A 469 -11.24 0.64 9.82
CA PRO A 469 -12.60 0.73 10.32
C PRO A 469 -13.65 0.48 9.23
N ASP A 470 -14.90 0.30 9.64
CA ASP A 470 -16.05 0.30 8.74
C ASP A 470 -16.38 1.71 8.19
N ARG A 471 -17.42 1.77 7.36
CA ARG A 471 -17.87 3.02 6.70
C ARG A 471 -18.31 4.14 7.66
N VAL A 472 -18.49 3.86 8.95
CA VAL A 472 -18.89 4.84 9.97
C VAL A 472 -17.83 4.99 11.07
N ASP A 473 -16.57 4.69 10.75
CA ASP A 473 -15.39 4.83 11.62
C ASP A 473 -15.35 3.87 12.83
N ASN A 474 -16.15 2.80 12.85
CA ASN A 474 -16.07 1.79 13.90
C ASN A 474 -15.04 0.71 13.56
N PHE A 475 -14.20 0.38 14.54
CA PHE A 475 -13.23 -0.71 14.47
C PHE A 475 -13.41 -1.68 15.63
N MET A 476 -13.45 -2.97 15.32
CA MET A 476 -13.50 -4.05 16.32
C MET A 476 -12.19 -4.83 16.25
N ASP A 477 -11.35 -4.67 17.28
CA ASP A 477 -10.08 -5.39 17.45
C ASP A 477 -10.33 -6.85 17.86
N GLN A 478 -10.82 -7.63 16.90
CA GLN A 478 -11.17 -9.04 17.06
C GLN A 478 -10.48 -9.87 15.97
N ARG A 479 -9.80 -10.94 16.38
CA ARG A 479 -8.97 -11.76 15.50
C ARG A 479 -9.75 -12.46 14.40
N ASP A 480 -11.02 -12.77 14.62
CA ASP A 480 -11.93 -13.37 13.65
C ASP A 480 -12.57 -12.33 12.70
N ASN A 481 -12.46 -11.03 13.00
CA ASN A 481 -12.87 -9.95 12.12
C ASN A 481 -11.78 -9.63 11.09
N TYR A 482 -11.52 -10.58 10.18
CA TYR A 482 -10.49 -10.47 9.15
C TYR A 482 -10.72 -9.26 8.22
N MET A 483 -11.96 -8.83 7.99
CA MET A 483 -12.24 -7.65 7.16
C MET A 483 -11.56 -6.37 7.65
N GLN A 484 -11.45 -6.20 8.97
CA GLN A 484 -10.85 -5.03 9.61
C GLN A 484 -9.46 -5.29 10.18
N THR A 485 -9.19 -6.49 10.68
CA THR A 485 -7.96 -6.80 11.45
C THR A 485 -6.91 -7.55 10.65
N GLU A 486 -7.21 -8.01 9.44
CA GLU A 486 -6.21 -8.60 8.55
C GLU A 486 -5.31 -7.52 7.96
N ALA A 487 -4.02 -7.80 7.91
CA ALA A 487 -3.04 -6.96 7.24
C ALA A 487 -2.46 -7.74 6.07
N CYS A 488 -2.30 -7.08 4.92
CA CYS A 488 -1.67 -7.64 3.74
C CYS A 488 -0.39 -6.86 3.43
N THR A 489 0.60 -7.52 2.82
CA THR A 489 1.89 -6.88 2.44
C THR A 489 1.71 -5.59 1.64
N TYR A 490 0.77 -5.58 0.69
CA TYR A 490 0.49 -4.43 -0.17
C TYR A 490 -0.19 -3.25 0.54
N ASN A 491 -0.76 -3.42 1.74
CA ASN A 491 -1.32 -2.31 2.52
C ASN A 491 -0.21 -1.36 2.98
N THR A 492 0.92 -1.94 3.41
CA THR A 492 2.01 -1.20 4.03
C THR A 492 3.00 -0.66 3.00
N ALA A 493 3.16 -1.33 1.85
CA ALA A 493 4.17 -0.99 0.85
C ALA A 493 4.16 0.46 0.36
N PRO A 494 3.00 1.06 0.00
CA PRO A 494 2.95 2.45 -0.46
C PRO A 494 3.38 3.45 0.63
N LEU A 495 3.18 3.11 1.91
CA LEU A 495 3.46 4.02 3.03
C LEU A 495 4.95 4.23 3.29
N VAL A 496 5.83 3.30 2.88
CA VAL A 496 7.29 3.45 3.05
C VAL A 496 7.77 4.74 2.39
N GLY A 497 7.39 4.99 1.14
CA GLY A 497 7.73 6.23 0.44
C GLY A 497 7.04 7.46 1.05
N VAL A 498 5.76 7.33 1.41
CA VAL A 498 4.98 8.45 1.98
C VAL A 498 5.53 8.91 3.32
N PHE A 499 5.86 7.98 4.22
CA PHE A 499 6.43 8.32 5.53
C PHE A 499 7.79 9.00 5.38
N ALA A 500 8.66 8.52 4.49
CA ALA A 500 9.93 9.19 4.21
C ALA A 500 9.73 10.63 3.69
N LYS A 501 8.78 10.83 2.78
CA LYS A 501 8.42 12.17 2.29
C LYS A 501 7.92 13.08 3.41
N LEU A 502 6.99 12.60 4.24
CA LEU A 502 6.41 13.41 5.31
C LEU A 502 7.42 13.71 6.42
N TRP A 503 8.32 12.77 6.73
CA TRP A 503 9.44 12.97 7.63
C TRP A 503 10.35 14.11 7.17
N GLN A 504 10.78 14.11 5.90
CA GLN A 504 11.62 15.19 5.35
C GLN A 504 10.96 16.57 5.50
N LEU A 505 9.65 16.67 5.23
CA LEU A 505 8.91 17.92 5.35
C LEU A 505 8.84 18.44 6.79
N GLU A 506 8.78 17.54 7.79
CA GLU A 506 8.83 17.94 9.20
C GLU A 506 10.23 18.41 9.62
N GLU A 507 11.29 17.74 9.15
CA GLU A 507 12.67 18.16 9.40
C GLU A 507 12.98 19.54 8.78
N GLU A 508 12.55 19.81 7.56
CA GLU A 508 12.69 21.12 6.91
C GLU A 508 11.97 22.23 7.68
N GLN A 509 10.77 21.95 8.21
CA GLN A 509 10.01 22.90 9.02
C GLN A 509 10.66 23.14 10.39
N ASN A 510 11.20 22.10 11.02
CA ASN A 510 11.89 22.19 12.31
C ASN A 510 13.23 22.94 12.18
N GLY A 511 14.00 22.66 11.12
CA GLY A 511 15.23 23.37 10.80
C GLY A 511 15.00 24.85 10.51
N SER A 512 13.94 25.20 9.77
CA SER A 512 13.56 26.59 9.49
C SER A 512 13.17 27.35 10.75
N LYS A 513 12.41 26.71 11.67
CA LYS A 513 12.05 27.31 12.97
C LYS A 513 13.27 27.54 13.87
N SER A 514 14.22 26.60 13.87
CA SER A 514 15.47 26.71 14.63
C SER A 514 16.33 27.88 14.15
N LEU A 515 16.46 28.07 12.83
CA LEU A 515 17.18 29.20 12.24
C LEU A 515 16.54 30.54 12.61
N ILE A 516 15.22 30.65 12.54
CA ILE A 516 14.47 31.87 12.93
C ILE A 516 14.57 32.15 14.43
N ALA A 517 14.60 31.12 15.29
CA ALA A 517 14.76 31.30 16.73
C ALA A 517 16.19 31.65 17.17
N SER A 518 17.18 31.37 16.32
CA SER A 518 18.60 31.69 16.53
C SER A 518 19.04 33.02 15.89
N SER A 519 18.15 33.69 15.16
CA SER A 519 18.33 35.01 14.53
C SER A 519 17.69 36.09 15.39
#